data_AF-A0A6B2V754-F1
#
_entry.id   AF-A0A6B2V754-F1
#
_cell.length_a   1.000
_cell.length_b   1.000
_cell.length_c   1.000
_cell.angle_alpha   90.00
_cell.angle_beta   90.00
_cell.angle_gamma   90.00
#
_symmetry.space_group_name_H-M   'P 1'
#
loop_
_entity.id
_entity.type
_entity.pdbx_description
1 polymer ?
#
loop_
_entity_poly.entity_id
_entity_poly.type
_entity_poly.pdbx_seq_one_letter_code
_entity_poly.pdbx_strand_id
1 'polypeptide(L)'
;MSQTPDSAVRTYIEQHRSAFLDDLAEWLRIPSVSAQPDHAPDVQRSADWLAAKLLETGFPTVEVWPTPGAPAVFAHWPAEDPGAPTVLVYGHHDVQPAAREDGWDSEPFAPEVRDGRL
;
A
#
# COMPACT_ATOMS: atom_id res chain seq x y z
N MET A 1 -1.28 16.38 -21.98
CA MET A 1 -0.29 16.75 -20.94
C MET A 1 -1.05 17.36 -19.77
N SER A 2 -0.71 16.99 -18.52
CA SER A 2 -1.39 17.53 -17.33
C SER A 2 -1.22 19.06 -17.27
N GLN A 3 -2.30 19.76 -16.93
CA GLN A 3 -2.28 21.21 -16.69
C GLN A 3 -1.83 21.54 -15.25
N THR A 4 -1.73 20.53 -14.38
CA THR A 4 -1.30 20.71 -12.99
C THR A 4 0.22 20.88 -12.93
N PRO A 5 0.74 22.00 -12.40
CA PRO A 5 2.18 22.19 -12.26
C PRO A 5 2.79 21.23 -11.25
N ASP A 6 4.01 20.75 -11.51
CA ASP A 6 4.78 19.88 -10.60
C ASP A 6 4.90 20.48 -9.18
N SER A 7 5.00 21.80 -9.06
CA SER A 7 5.07 22.50 -7.78
C SER A 7 3.79 22.31 -6.94
N ALA A 8 2.62 22.23 -7.58
CA ALA A 8 1.36 21.98 -6.89
C ALA A 8 1.31 20.55 -6.33
N VAL A 9 1.76 19.56 -7.12
CA VAL A 9 1.86 18.16 -6.68
C VAL A 9 2.81 18.02 -5.50
N ARG A 10 4.00 18.61 -5.58
CA ARG A 10 4.98 18.58 -4.48
C ARG A 10 4.47 19.26 -3.21
N THR A 11 3.78 20.38 -3.36
CA THR A 11 3.17 21.11 -2.22
C THR A 11 2.10 20.25 -1.56
N TYR A 12 1.25 19.58 -2.34
CA TYR A 12 0.23 18.68 -1.81
C TYR A 12 0.87 17.52 -1.04
N ILE A 13 1.91 16.89 -1.59
CA ILE A 13 2.62 15.79 -0.92
C ILE A 13 3.20 16.24 0.42
N GLU A 14 3.85 17.41 0.48
CA GLU A 14 4.42 17.92 1.72
C GLU A 14 3.34 18.22 2.77
N GLN A 15 2.23 18.83 2.35
CA GLN A 15 1.12 19.17 3.24
C GLN A 15 0.42 17.93 3.83
N HIS A 16 0.40 16.82 3.09
CA HIS A 16 -0.28 15.57 3.49
C HIS A 16 0.69 14.47 3.95
N ARG A 17 1.99 14.78 4.07
CA ARG A 17 3.03 13.81 4.41
C ARG A 17 2.72 13.01 5.67
N SER A 18 2.20 13.67 6.72
CA SER A 18 1.83 12.97 7.96
C SER A 18 0.77 11.91 7.70
N ALA A 19 -0.32 12.27 7.00
CA ALA A 19 -1.39 11.33 6.71
C ALA A 19 -0.90 10.12 5.90
N PHE A 20 -0.01 10.33 4.93
CA PHE A 20 0.59 9.23 4.16
C PHE A 20 1.44 8.29 5.01
N LEU A 21 2.19 8.84 5.98
CA LEU A 21 2.98 8.04 6.91
C LEU A 21 2.09 7.31 7.91
N ASP A 22 0.98 7.93 8.34
CA ASP A 22 0.00 7.32 9.22
C ASP A 22 -0.71 6.14 8.54
N ASP A 23 -1.12 6.30 7.28
CA ASP A 23 -1.67 5.24 6.44
C ASP A 23 -0.66 4.10 6.25
N LEU A 24 0.59 4.41 5.92
CA LEU A 24 1.65 3.40 5.78
C LEU A 24 1.87 2.65 7.09
N ALA A 25 1.93 3.35 8.22
CA ALA A 25 2.08 2.74 9.52
C ALA A 25 0.88 1.83 9.85
N GLU A 26 -0.35 2.24 9.53
CA GLU A 26 -1.54 1.41 9.70
C GLU A 26 -1.42 0.10 8.91
N TRP A 27 -1.01 0.19 7.64
CA TRP A 27 -0.83 -0.98 6.80
C TRP A 27 0.25 -1.93 7.31
N LEU A 28 1.39 -1.39 7.73
CA LEU A 28 2.53 -2.16 8.27
C LEU A 28 2.21 -2.91 9.57
N ARG A 29 1.12 -2.57 10.26
CA ARG A 29 0.63 -3.35 11.43
C ARG A 29 -0.03 -4.67 11.05
N ILE A 30 -0.25 -4.90 9.75
CA ILE A 30 -0.78 -6.16 9.22
C ILE A 30 0.41 -7.07 8.91
N PRO A 31 0.62 -8.17 9.65
CA PRO A 31 1.72 -9.10 9.38
C PRO A 31 1.34 -10.01 8.21
N SER A 32 1.31 -9.48 6.99
CA SER A 32 0.99 -10.20 5.76
C SER A 32 2.10 -11.15 5.30
N VAL A 33 2.52 -12.05 6.19
CA VAL A 33 3.65 -12.96 5.97
C VAL A 33 3.24 -14.14 5.09
N SER A 34 3.44 -14.05 3.77
CA SER A 34 2.98 -15.08 2.82
C SER A 34 3.69 -16.42 2.95
N ALA A 35 4.92 -16.44 3.47
CA ALA A 35 5.70 -17.65 3.67
C ALA A 35 5.14 -18.55 4.79
N GLN A 36 4.21 -18.05 5.62
CA GLN A 36 3.66 -18.74 6.77
C GLN A 36 2.14 -18.92 6.59
N PRO A 37 1.63 -20.16 6.43
CA PRO A 37 0.21 -20.40 6.14
C PRO A 37 -0.76 -19.82 7.17
N ASP A 38 -0.37 -19.73 8.45
CA ASP A 38 -1.21 -19.19 9.52
C ASP A 38 -1.49 -17.68 9.34
N HIS A 39 -0.66 -16.98 8.56
CA HIS A 39 -0.84 -15.57 8.19
C HIS A 39 -1.68 -15.38 6.92
N ALA A 40 -2.24 -16.44 6.32
CA ALA A 40 -3.15 -16.28 5.17
C ALA A 40 -4.31 -15.29 5.42
N PRO A 41 -4.94 -15.24 6.61
CA PRO A 41 -5.94 -14.20 6.92
C PRO A 41 -5.35 -12.78 6.96
N ASP A 42 -4.10 -12.60 7.39
CA ASP A 42 -3.43 -11.30 7.40
C ASP A 42 -3.08 -10.84 5.98
N VAL A 43 -2.66 -11.75 5.11
CA VAL A 43 -2.45 -11.46 3.68
C VAL A 43 -3.76 -11.01 3.02
N GLN A 44 -4.88 -11.66 3.34
CA GLN A 44 -6.20 -11.19 2.88
C GLN A 44 -6.54 -9.80 3.45
N ARG A 45 -6.30 -9.57 4.75
CA ARG A 45 -6.53 -8.27 5.38
C ARG A 45 -5.68 -7.15 4.74
N SER A 46 -4.44 -7.46 4.34
CA SER A 46 -3.57 -6.52 3.63
C SER A 46 -4.13 -6.15 2.26
N ALA A 47 -4.63 -7.14 1.51
CA ALA A 47 -5.30 -6.90 0.23
C ALA A 47 -6.57 -6.06 0.39
N ASP A 48 -7.40 -6.36 1.39
CA ASP A 48 -8.63 -5.63 1.67
C ASP A 48 -8.35 -4.18 2.11
N TRP A 49 -7.32 -3.97 2.92
CA TRP A 49 -6.88 -2.62 3.33
C TRP A 49 -6.43 -1.79 2.13
N LEU A 50 -5.59 -2.36 1.27
CA LEU A 50 -5.11 -1.68 0.06
C LEU A 50 -6.28 -1.34 -0.87
N ALA A 51 -7.21 -2.28 -1.08
CA ALA A 51 -8.39 -2.05 -1.88
C ALA A 51 -9.26 -0.91 -1.31
N ALA A 52 -9.47 -0.88 0.01
CA ALA A 52 -10.21 0.19 0.67
C ALA A 52 -9.53 1.56 0.50
N LYS A 53 -8.20 1.64 0.65
CA LYS A 53 -7.46 2.90 0.46
C LYS A 53 -7.45 3.40 -0.98
N LEU A 54 -7.41 2.49 -1.95
CA LEU A 54 -7.53 2.86 -3.37
C LEU A 54 -8.93 3.41 -3.68
N LEU A 55 -9.99 2.83 -3.10
CA LEU A 55 -11.34 3.37 -3.19
C LEU A 55 -11.48 4.74 -2.52
N GLU A 56 -10.92 4.91 -1.33
CA GLU A 56 -10.88 6.20 -0.61
C GLU A 56 -10.17 7.29 -1.41
N THR A 57 -9.08 6.92 -2.10
CA THR A 57 -8.33 7.82 -3.01
C THR A 57 -9.14 8.23 -4.25
N GLY A 58 -10.19 7.48 -4.58
CA GLY A 58 -11.11 7.78 -5.68
C GLY A 58 -10.96 6.92 -6.92
N PHE A 59 -10.23 5.79 -6.87
CA PHE A 59 -10.17 4.88 -8.01
C PHE A 59 -11.59 4.39 -8.37
N PRO A 60 -12.01 4.53 -9.64
CA PRO A 60 -13.36 4.15 -10.05
C PRO A 60 -13.57 2.63 -10.15
N THR A 61 -12.48 1.87 -10.20
CA THR A 61 -12.51 0.40 -10.22
C THR A 61 -11.43 -0.13 -9.32
N VAL A 62 -11.82 -0.90 -8.32
CA VAL A 62 -10.94 -1.61 -7.39
C VAL A 62 -11.54 -2.98 -7.10
N GLU A 63 -10.73 -4.03 -7.25
CA GLU A 63 -11.14 -5.41 -7.11
C GLU A 63 -10.07 -6.21 -6.36
N VAL A 64 -10.51 -7.13 -5.49
CA VAL A 64 -9.62 -8.13 -4.88
C VAL A 64 -9.86 -9.45 -5.61
N TRP A 65 -8.84 -9.90 -6.34
CA TRP A 65 -8.91 -11.11 -7.15
C TRP A 65 -8.41 -12.32 -6.37
N PRO A 66 -9.24 -13.37 -6.22
CA PRO A 66 -8.74 -14.65 -5.73
C PRO A 66 -7.79 -15.25 -6.76
N THR A 67 -6.65 -15.77 -6.30
CA THR A 67 -5.69 -16.48 -7.14
C THR A 67 -5.43 -17.88 -6.56
N PRO A 68 -4.70 -18.77 -7.25
CA PRO A 68 -4.23 -20.01 -6.64
C PRO A 68 -3.30 -19.80 -5.43
N GLY A 69 -2.71 -18.61 -5.29
CA GLY A 69 -1.89 -18.19 -4.14
C GLY A 69 -2.51 -17.03 -3.39
N ALA A 70 -1.70 -16.03 -3.02
CA ALA A 70 -2.19 -14.82 -2.35
C ALA A 70 -3.15 -14.01 -3.24
N PRO A 71 -4.15 -13.32 -2.67
CA PRO A 71 -5.03 -12.43 -3.42
C PRO A 71 -4.25 -11.30 -4.09
N ALA A 72 -4.66 -10.93 -5.30
CA ALA A 72 -4.14 -9.76 -6.00
C ALA A 72 -5.12 -8.59 -5.86
N VAL A 73 -4.61 -7.37 -5.69
CA VAL A 73 -5.44 -6.16 -5.74
C VAL A 73 -5.28 -5.54 -7.12
N PHE A 74 -6.39 -5.41 -7.84
CA PHE A 74 -6.45 -4.71 -9.11
C PHE A 74 -7.15 -3.36 -8.91
N ALA A 75 -6.55 -2.30 -9.42
CA ALA A 75 -7.19 -1.00 -9.49
C ALA A 75 -6.91 -0.34 -10.83
N HIS A 76 -7.90 0.38 -11.34
CA HIS A 76 -7.84 0.99 -12.66
C HIS A 76 -8.47 2.37 -12.62
N TRP A 77 -7.72 3.34 -13.15
CA TRP A 77 -8.18 4.70 -13.39
C TRP A 77 -8.07 4.99 -14.89
N PRO A 78 -9.19 4.99 -15.64
CA PRO A 78 -9.17 5.32 -17.06
C PRO A 78 -8.74 6.78 -17.26
N ALA A 79 -7.82 7.03 -18.19
CA ALA A 79 -7.50 8.38 -18.60
C ALA A 79 -8.70 9.03 -19.31
N GLU A 80 -8.89 10.34 -19.12
CA GLU A 80 -9.92 11.10 -19.83
C GLU A 80 -9.65 11.18 -21.34
N ASP A 81 -8.37 11.19 -21.74
CA ASP A 81 -7.92 11.17 -23.13
C ASP A 81 -7.74 9.72 -23.62
N PRO A 82 -8.55 9.23 -24.58
CA PRO A 82 -8.41 7.88 -25.13
C PRO A 82 -7.09 7.62 -25.86
N GLY A 83 -6.35 8.66 -26.24
CA GLY A 83 -5.03 8.57 -26.84
C GLY A 83 -3.88 8.51 -25.83
N ALA A 84 -4.16 8.65 -24.53
CA ALA A 84 -3.14 8.58 -23.49
C ALA A 84 -2.58 7.15 -23.36
N PRO A 85 -1.28 7.00 -23.04
CA PRO A 85 -0.71 5.69 -22.80
C PRO A 85 -1.23 5.09 -21.49
N THR A 86 -1.41 3.77 -21.47
CA THR A 86 -1.68 3.03 -20.23
C THR A 86 -0.38 2.73 -19.50
N VAL A 87 -0.33 3.06 -18.21
CA VAL A 87 0.78 2.71 -17.32
C VAL A 87 0.32 1.63 -16.34
N LEU A 88 1.08 0.53 -16.24
CA LEU A 88 0.89 -0.50 -15.24
C LEU A 88 1.91 -0.30 -14.11
N VAL A 89 1.41 -0.14 -12.88
CA VAL A 89 2.22 -0.19 -11.67
C VAL A 89 2.01 -1.55 -11.01
N TYR A 90 3.09 -2.30 -10.85
CA TYR A 90 3.09 -3.62 -10.20
C TYR A 90 3.88 -3.55 -8.90
N GLY A 91 3.36 -4.20 -7.86
CA GLY A 91 3.98 -4.33 -6.54
C GLY A 91 3.43 -5.55 -5.81
N HIS A 92 3.85 -5.74 -4.57
CA HIS A 92 3.38 -6.79 -3.68
C HIS A 92 3.02 -6.22 -2.31
N HIS A 93 2.12 -6.89 -1.59
CA HIS A 93 1.59 -6.45 -0.28
C HIS A 93 1.79 -7.48 0.82
N ASP A 94 2.44 -8.60 0.49
CA ASP A 94 2.99 -9.55 1.44
C ASP A 94 4.43 -9.18 1.82
N VAL A 95 4.86 -9.67 2.98
CA VAL A 95 6.15 -9.35 3.58
C VAL A 95 6.86 -10.60 4.06
N GLN A 96 8.14 -10.45 4.39
CA GLN A 96 8.93 -11.51 5.01
C GLN A 96 8.55 -11.71 6.48
N PRO A 97 8.78 -12.91 7.04
CA PRO A 97 8.77 -13.10 8.48
C PRO A 97 9.70 -12.12 9.19
N ALA A 98 9.27 -11.61 10.33
CA ALA A 98 10.10 -10.81 11.22
C ALA A 98 9.65 -11.01 12.66
N ALA A 99 10.60 -11.28 13.56
CA ALA A 99 10.34 -11.46 14.98
C ALA A 99 11.34 -10.66 15.84
N ARG A 100 10.95 -10.31 17.07
CA ARG A 100 11.78 -9.52 17.99
C ARG A 100 13.12 -10.21 18.24
N GLU A 101 13.11 -11.53 18.36
CA GLU A 101 14.27 -12.40 18.59
C GLU A 101 15.27 -12.42 17.43
N ASP A 102 14.89 -11.98 16.23
CA ASP A 102 15.80 -11.87 15.08
C ASP A 102 16.80 -10.69 15.21
N GLY A 103 16.73 -9.94 16.32
CA GLY A 103 17.63 -8.83 16.63
C GLY A 103 17.10 -7.46 16.19
N TRP A 104 15.78 -7.31 16.07
CA TRP A 104 15.17 -6.00 15.87
C TRP A 104 15.47 -5.09 17.08
N ASP A 105 15.24 -3.78 16.96
CA ASP A 105 15.27 -2.84 18.08
C ASP A 105 13.88 -2.54 18.65
N SER A 106 12.82 -2.92 17.93
CA SER A 106 11.41 -2.83 18.33
C SER A 106 10.57 -3.96 17.76
N GLU A 107 9.28 -3.98 18.06
CA GLU A 107 8.35 -4.98 17.52
C GLU A 107 8.17 -4.76 16.00
N PRO A 108 8.46 -5.75 15.14
CA PRO A 108 8.54 -5.55 13.68
C PRO A 108 7.25 -5.05 13.01
N PHE A 109 6.09 -5.40 13.58
CA PHE A 109 4.77 -4.99 13.09
C PHE A 109 4.12 -3.91 13.96
N ALA A 110 4.91 -3.19 14.76
CA ALA A 110 4.48 -1.99 15.49
C ALA A 110 5.35 -0.79 15.05
N PRO A 111 5.14 -0.26 13.84
CA PRO A 111 5.98 0.77 13.26
C PRO A 111 5.97 2.04 14.12
N GLU A 112 7.13 2.66 14.25
CA GLU A 112 7.38 3.86 15.04
C GLU A 112 8.38 4.76 14.30
N VAL A 113 8.32 6.07 14.53
CA VAL A 113 9.28 7.00 13.93
C VAL A 113 10.44 7.25 14.91
N ARG A 114 11.68 6.98 14.47
CA ARG A 114 12.92 7.26 15.21
C ARG A 114 13.89 8.03 14.32
N ASP A 115 14.36 9.18 14.77
CA ASP A 115 15.34 10.01 14.05
C ASP A 115 14.95 10.28 12.57
N GLY A 116 13.66 10.50 12.34
CA GLY A 116 13.10 10.76 11.00
C GLY A 116 12.96 9.54 10.10
N ARG A 117 13.16 8.32 10.62
CA ARG A 117 12.94 7.03 9.94
C ARG A 117 11.68 6.39 10.48
N LEU A 118 10.81 5.95 9.58
CA LEU A 118 9.76 4.98 9.85
C LEU A 118 10.29 3.60 9.46
#